data_AF-X1CKB7-F1
#
_entry.id   AF-X1CKB7-F1
#
_cell.length_a   1.000
_cell.length_b   1.000
_cell.length_c   1.000
_cell.angle_alpha   90.00
_cell.angle_beta   90.00
_cell.angle_gamma   90.00
#
_symmetry.space_group_name_H-M   'P 1'
#
loop_
_entity.id
_entity.type
_entity.pdbx_description
1 polymer ?
#
loop_
_entity_poly.entity_id
_entity_poly.type
_entity_poly.pdbx_seq_one_letter_code
_entity_poly.pdbx_strand_id
1 'polypeptide(L)'
;RDLDDRIAWLVDDLAQVLAQADMASILQDFGKRTAKEDPVVHFYETFLMAYDPKVREMRGVYYTPEPVVSYIVRSIDHLLKARFDKPQGLADPNVYVLDPAVGTATFLYMVVNEIHDAIASQGQKGLWNDYVAEKLLPRIFGFELLMAPYAIAHLKLGLLLKETGYQFQSDQRLGIYLTNTLEEAFKKSELLAGFNEYIVDEANAAAEIKKEKPIMVVLGNPPYSVSSLNRGEWIDTLLDDYKQGLHEKKLNIDDDYIK
;
A
#
# COMPACT_ATOMS: atom_id res chain seq x y z
N ARG A 1 -11.61 2.47 24.24
CA ARG A 1 -10.63 2.26 25.34
C ARG A 1 -10.08 3.64 25.66
N ASP A 2 -10.11 4.07 26.91
CA ASP A 2 -9.56 5.37 27.30
C ASP A 2 -8.04 5.38 27.12
N LEU A 3 -7.53 6.48 26.57
CA LEU A 3 -6.10 6.73 26.42
C LEU A 3 -5.47 6.92 27.80
N ASP A 4 -4.19 6.59 27.91
CA ASP A 4 -3.41 6.88 29.12
C ASP A 4 -3.34 8.40 29.36
N ASP A 5 -3.69 8.85 30.56
CA ASP A 5 -3.76 10.28 30.93
C ASP A 5 -2.46 11.05 30.66
N ARG A 6 -1.31 10.36 30.63
CA ARG A 6 0.01 10.96 30.34
C ARG A 6 0.16 11.44 28.90
N ILE A 7 -0.60 10.85 27.98
CA ILE A 7 -0.60 11.17 26.55
C ILE A 7 -1.92 11.79 26.09
N ALA A 8 -3.00 11.67 26.88
CA ALA A 8 -4.31 12.20 26.55
C ALA A 8 -4.27 13.69 26.21
N TRP A 9 -3.60 14.50 27.03
CA TRP A 9 -3.47 15.96 26.80
C TRP A 9 -2.77 16.28 25.47
N LEU A 10 -1.77 15.50 25.07
CA LEU A 10 -1.03 15.70 23.82
C LEU A 10 -1.93 15.38 22.62
N VAL A 11 -2.74 14.33 22.75
CA VAL A 11 -3.71 13.96 21.71
C VAL A 11 -4.82 15.00 21.60
N ASP A 12 -5.29 15.54 22.73
CA ASP A 12 -6.28 16.62 22.76
C ASP A 12 -5.75 17.90 22.11
N ASP A 13 -4.50 18.29 22.40
CA ASP A 13 -3.84 19.44 21.77
C ASP A 13 -3.69 19.23 20.26
N LEU A 14 -3.25 18.05 19.83
CA LEU A 14 -3.17 17.70 18.40
C LEU A 14 -4.55 17.75 17.74
N ALA A 15 -5.58 17.23 18.40
CA ALA A 15 -6.96 17.26 17.91
C ALA A 15 -7.47 18.69 17.79
N GLN A 16 -7.17 19.57 18.75
CA GLN A 16 -7.53 20.99 18.68
C GLN A 16 -6.83 21.70 17.52
N VAL A 17 -5.54 21.47 17.33
CA VAL A 17 -4.79 22.05 16.20
C VAL A 17 -5.37 21.56 14.87
N LEU A 18 -5.64 20.26 14.75
CA LEU A 18 -6.24 19.68 13.54
C LEU A 18 -7.68 20.18 13.30
N ALA A 19 -8.45 20.44 14.37
CA ALA A 19 -9.81 20.98 14.25
C ALA A 19 -9.85 22.42 13.69
N GLN A 20 -8.74 23.16 13.79
CA GLN A 20 -8.60 24.48 13.17
C GLN A 20 -8.23 24.40 11.69
N ALA A 21 -7.82 23.23 11.19
CA ALA A 21 -7.47 23.05 9.79
C ALA A 21 -8.74 23.03 8.92
N ASP A 22 -8.78 23.88 7.90
CA ASP A 22 -9.85 23.84 6.90
C ASP A 22 -9.65 22.65 5.95
N MET A 23 -10.12 21.49 6.41
CA MET A 23 -10.07 20.25 5.64
C MET A 23 -10.87 20.34 4.34
N ALA A 24 -11.91 21.19 4.26
CA ALA A 24 -12.66 21.36 3.02
C ALA A 24 -11.81 22.05 1.95
N SER A 25 -11.07 23.10 2.34
CA SER A 25 -10.10 23.77 1.46
C SER A 25 -8.92 22.86 1.09
N ILE A 26 -8.37 22.10 2.04
CA ILE A 26 -7.25 21.17 1.78
C ILE A 26 -7.66 20.08 0.78
N LEU A 27 -8.90 19.57 0.89
CA LEU A 27 -9.40 18.47 0.05
C LEU A 27 -10.00 18.94 -1.28
N GLN A 28 -10.17 20.24 -1.50
CA GLN A 28 -10.84 20.77 -2.71
C GLN A 28 -10.16 20.31 -4.02
N ASP A 29 -8.82 20.23 -3.98
CA ASP A 29 -7.94 19.89 -5.11
C ASP A 29 -7.29 18.51 -4.99
N PHE A 30 -7.65 17.72 -3.98
CA PHE A 30 -7.13 16.38 -3.77
C PHE A 30 -7.39 15.48 -5.00
N GLY A 31 -6.41 14.66 -5.43
CA GLY A 31 -6.54 13.73 -6.56
C GLY A 31 -6.70 14.35 -7.96
N LYS A 32 -6.96 15.66 -8.06
CA LYS A 32 -7.22 16.39 -9.32
C LYS A 32 -5.96 16.95 -9.97
N ARG A 33 -4.84 16.91 -9.26
CA ARG A 33 -3.58 17.53 -9.68
C ARG A 33 -2.43 16.52 -9.60
N THR A 34 -1.37 16.78 -10.36
CA THR A 34 -0.16 15.93 -10.37
C THR A 34 0.49 15.86 -8.98
N ALA A 35 1.33 14.85 -8.73
CA ALA A 35 2.26 14.71 -7.60
C ALA A 35 2.70 15.99 -6.84
N LYS A 36 3.07 17.04 -7.59
CA LYS A 36 3.60 18.30 -7.07
C LYS A 36 2.54 19.26 -6.56
N GLU A 37 1.29 18.96 -6.84
CA GLU A 37 0.13 19.82 -6.63
C GLU A 37 -0.99 19.12 -5.85
N ASP A 38 -0.92 17.79 -5.66
CA ASP A 38 -1.78 17.07 -4.71
C ASP A 38 -1.43 17.52 -3.28
N PRO A 39 -2.35 18.19 -2.56
CA PRO A 39 -2.06 18.79 -1.28
C PRO A 39 -1.64 17.79 -0.21
N VAL A 40 -2.08 16.53 -0.28
CA VAL A 40 -1.80 15.51 0.75
C VAL A 40 -0.44 14.86 0.50
N VAL A 41 -0.15 14.50 -0.75
CA VAL A 41 1.17 13.97 -1.13
C VAL A 41 2.23 15.05 -0.96
N HIS A 42 1.95 16.27 -1.44
CA HIS A 42 2.84 17.42 -1.28
C HIS A 42 3.00 17.82 0.19
N PHE A 43 1.94 17.77 1.00
CA PHE A 43 2.05 18.04 2.45
C PHE A 43 2.99 17.04 3.10
N TYR A 44 2.85 15.75 2.81
CA TYR A 44 3.74 14.75 3.41
C TYR A 44 5.19 14.91 2.95
N GLU A 45 5.42 15.14 1.65
CA GLU A 45 6.76 15.34 1.11
C GLU A 45 7.41 16.61 1.64
N THR A 46 6.68 17.72 1.65
CA THR A 46 7.14 19.01 2.20
C THR A 46 7.36 18.92 3.69
N PHE A 47 6.46 18.22 4.40
CA PHE A 47 6.61 17.94 5.82
C PHE A 47 7.87 17.13 6.08
N LEU A 48 8.10 16.00 5.40
CA LEU A 48 9.31 15.21 5.58
C LEU A 48 10.58 15.96 5.19
N MET A 49 10.52 16.74 4.12
CA MET A 49 11.65 17.55 3.66
C MET A 49 12.01 18.65 4.68
N ALA A 50 11.00 19.26 5.31
CA ALA A 50 11.19 20.28 6.34
C ALA A 50 11.53 19.67 7.72
N TYR A 51 11.01 18.48 8.02
CA TYR A 51 11.14 17.80 9.31
C TYR A 51 12.53 17.18 9.47
N ASP A 52 12.97 16.33 8.54
CA ASP A 52 14.34 15.78 8.57
C ASP A 52 14.74 15.17 7.21
N PRO A 53 15.58 15.87 6.41
CA PRO A 53 16.12 15.36 5.14
C PRO A 53 16.89 14.04 5.26
N LYS A 54 17.54 13.77 6.40
CA LYS A 54 18.26 12.51 6.64
C LYS A 54 17.29 11.36 6.90
N VAL A 55 16.16 11.63 7.56
CA VAL A 55 15.09 10.64 7.73
C VAL A 55 14.50 10.27 6.37
N ARG A 56 14.37 11.20 5.42
CA ARG A 56 13.92 10.89 4.05
C ARG A 56 14.88 9.93 3.34
N GLU A 57 16.17 10.19 3.41
CA GLU A 57 17.22 9.39 2.76
C GLU A 57 17.39 8.02 3.42
N MET A 58 17.44 7.96 4.76
CA MET A 58 17.52 6.71 5.51
C MET A 58 16.27 5.83 5.36
N ARG A 59 15.09 6.42 5.15
CA ARG A 59 13.84 5.67 5.03
C ARG A 59 13.47 5.30 3.60
N GLY A 60 14.28 5.67 2.61
CA GLY A 60 14.13 5.23 1.21
C GLY A 60 12.76 5.55 0.60
N VAL A 61 12.07 6.59 1.08
CA VAL A 61 10.72 6.96 0.59
C VAL A 61 10.88 7.70 -0.74
N TYR A 62 10.82 6.94 -1.84
CA TYR A 62 10.93 7.48 -3.19
C TYR A 62 9.56 7.59 -3.85
N TYR A 63 9.17 8.81 -4.19
CA TYR A 63 7.98 9.06 -4.99
C TYR A 63 8.16 8.49 -6.40
N THR A 64 7.28 7.59 -6.82
CA THR A 64 7.25 7.08 -8.19
C THR A 64 6.44 8.03 -9.07
N PRO A 65 7.00 8.58 -10.16
CA PRO A 65 6.28 9.48 -11.05
C PRO A 65 4.99 8.86 -11.59
N GLU A 66 3.87 9.59 -11.47
CA GLU A 66 2.55 9.18 -11.97
C GLU A 66 2.55 8.61 -13.41
N PRO A 67 3.24 9.21 -14.40
CA PRO A 67 3.28 8.64 -15.75
C PRO A 67 3.89 7.24 -15.80
N VAL A 68 4.89 6.96 -14.95
CA VAL A 68 5.54 5.64 -14.85
C VAL A 68 4.57 4.65 -14.22
N VAL A 69 3.92 5.03 -13.12
CA VAL A 69 2.92 4.18 -12.45
C VAL A 69 1.76 3.85 -13.38
N SER A 70 1.22 4.87 -14.07
CA SER A 70 0.14 4.73 -15.04
C SER A 70 0.52 3.77 -16.17
N TYR A 71 1.72 3.92 -16.72
CA TYR A 71 2.22 3.01 -17.75
C TYR A 71 2.29 1.55 -17.28
N ILE A 72 2.84 1.31 -16.07
CA ILE A 72 2.96 -0.04 -15.51
C ILE A 72 1.58 -0.66 -15.28
N VAL A 73 0.67 0.05 -14.62
CA VAL A 73 -0.68 -0.44 -14.29
C VAL A 73 -1.47 -0.78 -15.56
N ARG A 74 -1.46 0.11 -16.55
CA ARG A 74 -2.15 -0.13 -17.84
C ARG A 74 -1.52 -1.27 -18.64
N SER A 75 -0.20 -1.43 -18.55
CA SER A 75 0.50 -2.56 -19.18
C SER A 75 0.11 -3.89 -18.53
N ILE A 76 -0.01 -3.93 -17.21
CA ILE A 76 -0.50 -5.11 -16.48
C ILE A 76 -1.94 -5.43 -16.89
N ASP A 77 -2.83 -4.45 -16.89
CA ASP A 77 -4.22 -4.64 -17.33
C ASP A 77 -4.31 -5.19 -18.76
N HIS A 78 -3.51 -4.64 -19.68
CA HIS A 78 -3.41 -5.13 -21.05
C HIS A 78 -2.90 -6.58 -21.11
N LEU A 79 -1.85 -6.92 -20.36
CA LEU A 79 -1.30 -8.28 -20.31
C LEU A 79 -2.32 -9.28 -19.76
N LEU A 80 -3.04 -8.93 -18.69
CA LEU A 80 -4.10 -9.76 -18.13
C LEU A 80 -5.13 -10.14 -19.19
N LYS A 81 -5.58 -9.15 -19.97
CA LYS A 81 -6.53 -9.32 -21.08
C LYS A 81 -5.96 -10.15 -22.22
N ALA A 82 -4.71 -9.89 -22.62
CA ALA A 82 -4.13 -10.48 -23.83
C ALA A 82 -3.50 -11.87 -23.59
N ARG A 83 -3.05 -12.18 -22.37
CA ARG A 83 -2.15 -13.31 -22.09
C ARG A 83 -2.57 -14.20 -20.93
N PHE A 84 -3.47 -13.77 -20.05
CA PHE A 84 -3.83 -14.51 -18.83
C PHE A 84 -5.32 -14.90 -18.76
N ASP A 85 -6.04 -14.83 -19.88
CA ASP A 85 -7.47 -15.18 -19.97
C ASP A 85 -8.34 -14.40 -18.96
N LYS A 86 -8.00 -13.12 -18.76
CA LYS A 86 -8.75 -12.17 -17.93
C LYS A 86 -9.30 -11.06 -18.79
N PRO A 87 -10.40 -11.27 -19.54
CA PRO A 87 -10.94 -10.24 -20.46
C PRO A 87 -11.37 -8.95 -19.75
N GLN A 88 -11.68 -9.02 -18.45
CA GLN A 88 -11.95 -7.85 -17.60
C GLN A 88 -10.68 -7.19 -17.04
N GLY A 89 -9.49 -7.74 -17.31
CA GLY A 89 -8.20 -7.25 -16.83
C GLY A 89 -8.17 -7.10 -15.32
N LEU A 90 -7.74 -5.94 -14.83
CA LEU A 90 -7.71 -5.62 -13.40
C LEU A 90 -9.09 -5.59 -12.75
N ALA A 91 -10.18 -5.44 -13.52
CA ALA A 91 -11.55 -5.47 -13.02
C ALA A 91 -12.10 -6.90 -12.82
N ASP A 92 -11.35 -7.94 -13.19
CA ASP A 92 -11.75 -9.33 -12.91
C ASP A 92 -11.68 -9.62 -11.40
N PRO A 93 -12.75 -10.12 -10.75
CA PRO A 93 -12.77 -10.41 -9.32
C PRO A 93 -11.77 -11.47 -8.87
N ASN A 94 -11.23 -12.27 -9.78
CA ASN A 94 -10.22 -13.30 -9.49
C ASN A 94 -8.78 -12.79 -9.63
N VAL A 95 -8.57 -11.51 -9.97
CA VAL A 95 -7.24 -10.90 -10.05
C VAL A 95 -6.94 -10.23 -8.72
N TYR A 96 -6.19 -10.93 -7.86
CA TYR A 96 -5.73 -10.38 -6.58
C TYR A 96 -4.43 -9.60 -6.79
N VAL A 97 -4.37 -8.41 -6.19
CA VAL A 97 -3.31 -7.42 -6.38
C VAL A 97 -2.63 -7.16 -5.05
N LEU A 98 -1.30 -7.20 -5.03
CA LEU A 98 -0.48 -6.86 -3.87
C LEU A 98 0.58 -5.83 -4.24
N ASP A 99 0.66 -4.75 -3.46
CA ASP A 99 1.83 -3.88 -3.41
C ASP A 99 2.67 -4.17 -2.14
N PRO A 100 3.84 -4.82 -2.27
CA PRO A 100 4.65 -5.23 -1.13
C PRO A 100 5.40 -4.07 -0.46
N ALA A 101 5.38 -2.88 -1.05
CA ALA A 101 6.02 -1.67 -0.54
C ALA A 101 5.17 -0.46 -0.91
N VAL A 102 3.97 -0.43 -0.34
CA VAL A 102 2.86 0.42 -0.81
C VAL A 102 3.15 1.92 -0.71
N GLY A 103 4.00 2.35 0.23
CA GLY A 103 4.30 3.75 0.44
C GLY A 103 3.02 4.55 0.70
N THR A 104 2.84 5.63 -0.06
CA THR A 104 1.62 6.45 -0.02
C THR A 104 0.49 5.92 -0.94
N ALA A 105 0.57 4.65 -1.37
CA ALA A 105 -0.40 3.94 -2.21
C ALA A 105 -0.57 4.48 -3.65
N THR A 106 0.47 5.03 -4.27
CA THR A 106 0.37 5.54 -5.66
C THR A 106 0.02 4.44 -6.67
N PHE A 107 0.58 3.23 -6.55
CA PHE A 107 0.22 2.12 -7.43
C PHE A 107 -1.21 1.66 -7.22
N LEU A 108 -1.63 1.41 -5.97
CA LEU A 108 -3.00 1.00 -5.68
C LEU A 108 -4.02 2.06 -6.07
N TYR A 109 -3.69 3.36 -5.92
CA TYR A 109 -4.52 4.47 -6.41
C TYR A 109 -4.76 4.37 -7.93
N MET A 110 -3.71 4.09 -8.71
CA MET A 110 -3.84 3.91 -10.16
C MET A 110 -4.61 2.64 -10.53
N VAL A 111 -4.43 1.55 -9.79
CA VAL A 111 -5.19 0.29 -9.97
C VAL A 111 -6.68 0.54 -9.76
N VAL A 112 -7.08 1.21 -8.68
CA VAL A 112 -8.49 1.51 -8.40
C VAL A 112 -9.09 2.40 -9.48
N ASN A 113 -8.37 3.41 -9.97
CA ASN A 113 -8.81 4.24 -11.09
C ASN A 113 -9.02 3.43 -12.38
N GLU A 114 -8.07 2.57 -12.76
CA GLU A 114 -8.20 1.73 -13.96
C GLU A 114 -9.42 0.79 -13.86
N ILE A 115 -9.67 0.22 -12.68
CA ILE A 115 -10.85 -0.63 -12.43
C ILE A 115 -12.15 0.18 -12.52
N HIS A 116 -12.19 1.35 -11.88
CA HIS A 116 -13.35 2.24 -11.92
C HIS A 116 -13.69 2.64 -13.36
N ASP A 117 -12.69 3.05 -14.14
CA ASP A 117 -12.85 3.43 -15.55
C ASP A 117 -13.31 2.26 -16.41
N ALA A 118 -12.77 1.05 -16.16
CA ALA A 118 -13.22 -0.16 -16.84
C ALA A 118 -14.71 -0.45 -16.57
N ILE A 119 -15.16 -0.39 -15.32
CA ILE A 119 -16.58 -0.60 -14.95
C ILE A 119 -17.46 0.50 -15.54
N ALA A 120 -17.02 1.75 -15.48
CA ALA A 120 -17.73 2.89 -16.04
C ALA A 120 -17.91 2.77 -17.56
N SER A 121 -16.87 2.33 -18.28
CA SER A 121 -16.90 2.14 -19.74
C SER A 121 -17.84 1.02 -20.19
N GLN A 122 -18.11 0.05 -19.32
CA GLN A 122 -19.08 -1.03 -19.56
C GLN A 122 -20.53 -0.64 -19.25
N GLY A 123 -20.78 0.62 -18.89
CA GLY A 123 -22.12 1.11 -18.52
C GLY A 123 -22.58 0.63 -17.14
N GLN A 124 -21.69 0.08 -16.33
CA GLN A 124 -21.99 -0.53 -15.03
C GLN A 124 -21.76 0.42 -13.84
N LYS A 125 -21.81 1.75 -14.06
CA LYS A 125 -21.58 2.76 -13.00
C LYS A 125 -22.47 2.56 -11.77
N GLY A 126 -23.73 2.13 -11.97
CA GLY A 126 -24.65 1.85 -10.87
C GLY A 126 -24.23 0.69 -9.95
N LEU A 127 -23.33 -0.18 -10.41
CA LEU A 127 -22.82 -1.32 -9.65
C LEU A 127 -21.54 -0.99 -8.87
N TRP A 128 -21.03 0.24 -8.94
CA TRP A 128 -19.75 0.59 -8.33
C TRP A 128 -19.72 0.33 -6.82
N ASN A 129 -20.80 0.67 -6.10
CA ASN A 129 -20.84 0.48 -4.64
C ASN A 129 -20.75 -1.00 -4.24
N ASP A 130 -21.56 -1.85 -4.87
CA ASP A 130 -21.54 -3.30 -4.64
C ASP A 130 -20.21 -3.91 -5.08
N TYR A 131 -19.67 -3.46 -6.23
CA TYR A 131 -18.37 -3.90 -6.72
C TYR A 131 -17.26 -3.58 -5.72
N VAL A 132 -17.23 -2.36 -5.16
CA VAL A 132 -16.19 -1.96 -4.22
C VAL A 132 -16.19 -2.89 -2.99
N ALA A 133 -17.36 -3.06 -2.37
CA ALA A 133 -17.49 -3.88 -1.17
C ALA A 133 -17.24 -5.37 -1.44
N GLU A 134 -17.86 -5.94 -2.47
CA GLU A 134 -17.84 -7.39 -2.68
C GLU A 134 -16.61 -7.88 -3.47
N LYS A 135 -16.02 -7.01 -4.29
CA LYS A 135 -15.05 -7.44 -5.32
C LYS A 135 -13.76 -6.64 -5.34
N LEU A 136 -13.71 -5.39 -4.87
CA LEU A 136 -12.48 -4.58 -4.89
C LEU A 136 -11.71 -4.69 -3.58
N LEU A 137 -12.34 -4.31 -2.46
CA LEU A 137 -11.71 -4.30 -1.14
C LEU A 137 -11.19 -5.69 -0.70
N PRO A 138 -11.86 -6.82 -1.00
CA PRO A 138 -11.35 -8.14 -0.60
C PRO A 138 -10.09 -8.63 -1.34
N ARG A 139 -9.63 -7.94 -2.40
CA ARG A 139 -8.58 -8.45 -3.29
C ARG A 139 -7.43 -7.49 -3.59
N ILE A 140 -7.46 -6.27 -3.05
CA ILE A 140 -6.39 -5.29 -3.21
C ILE A 140 -5.68 -5.11 -1.87
N PHE A 141 -4.40 -5.45 -1.86
CA PHE A 141 -3.58 -5.46 -0.67
C PHE A 141 -2.34 -4.58 -0.82
N GLY A 142 -1.87 -4.03 0.30
CA GLY A 142 -0.62 -3.29 0.37
C GLY A 142 0.09 -3.55 1.70
N PHE A 143 1.41 -3.58 1.70
CA PHE A 143 2.21 -3.68 2.92
C PHE A 143 3.11 -2.46 3.06
N GLU A 144 3.14 -1.90 4.26
CA GLU A 144 3.96 -0.74 4.58
C GLU A 144 4.71 -0.97 5.89
N LEU A 145 5.98 -0.56 5.93
CA LEU A 145 6.82 -0.68 7.11
C LEU A 145 6.62 0.51 8.07
N LEU A 146 6.33 1.70 7.52
CA LEU A 146 6.33 2.95 8.25
C LEU A 146 4.90 3.45 8.53
N MET A 147 4.64 3.86 9.78
CA MET A 147 3.31 4.32 10.22
C MET A 147 2.78 5.53 9.44
N ALA A 148 3.66 6.49 9.10
CA ALA A 148 3.26 7.70 8.41
C ALA A 148 2.77 7.48 6.96
N PRO A 149 3.53 6.82 6.06
CA PRO A 149 3.01 6.49 4.73
C PRO A 149 1.84 5.51 4.79
N TYR A 150 1.80 4.60 5.78
CA TYR A 150 0.64 3.74 6.03
C TYR A 150 -0.65 4.55 6.27
N ALA A 151 -0.60 5.59 7.12
CA ALA A 151 -1.74 6.46 7.39
C ALA A 151 -2.16 7.26 6.14
N ILE A 152 -1.17 7.74 5.36
CA ILE A 152 -1.42 8.49 4.13
C ILE A 152 -2.02 7.61 3.05
N ALA A 153 -1.57 6.37 2.92
CA ALA A 153 -2.14 5.40 1.99
C ALA A 153 -3.64 5.18 2.27
N HIS A 154 -4.01 5.03 3.55
CA HIS A 154 -5.41 4.92 3.96
C HIS A 154 -6.22 6.18 3.63
N LEU A 155 -5.70 7.36 3.96
CA LEU A 155 -6.35 8.63 3.63
C LEU A 155 -6.53 8.76 2.11
N LYS A 156 -5.47 8.48 1.33
CA LYS A 156 -5.45 8.66 -0.12
C LYS A 156 -6.47 7.76 -0.81
N LEU A 157 -6.47 6.47 -0.48
CA LEU A 157 -7.43 5.52 -1.05
C LEU A 157 -8.86 5.77 -0.54
N GLY A 158 -9.04 6.15 0.72
CA GLY A 158 -10.35 6.51 1.26
C GLY A 158 -10.97 7.71 0.53
N LEU A 159 -10.18 8.74 0.25
CA LEU A 159 -10.63 9.89 -0.54
C LEU A 159 -10.93 9.50 -1.99
N LEU A 160 -10.09 8.68 -2.64
CA LEU A 160 -10.36 8.17 -3.99
C LEU A 160 -11.69 7.40 -4.06
N LEU A 161 -11.95 6.51 -3.09
CA LEU A 161 -13.21 5.76 -3.04
C LEU A 161 -14.41 6.71 -2.89
N LYS A 162 -14.30 7.74 -2.05
CA LYS A 162 -15.33 8.77 -1.93
C LYS A 162 -15.56 9.52 -3.24
N GLU A 163 -14.50 9.91 -3.94
CA GLU A 163 -14.56 10.65 -5.21
C GLU A 163 -15.18 9.83 -6.34
N THR A 164 -14.91 8.52 -6.36
CA THR A 164 -15.55 7.58 -7.31
C THR A 164 -17.02 7.27 -6.95
N GLY A 165 -17.54 7.82 -5.85
CA GLY A 165 -18.94 7.70 -5.45
C GLY A 165 -19.26 6.50 -4.56
N TYR A 166 -18.25 5.89 -3.94
CA TYR A 166 -18.45 4.88 -2.91
C TYR A 166 -19.06 5.50 -1.64
N GLN A 167 -20.06 4.84 -1.08
CA GLN A 167 -20.88 5.34 0.03
C GLN A 167 -20.50 4.74 1.39
N PHE A 168 -19.47 3.89 1.46
CA PHE A 168 -18.98 3.29 2.72
C PHE A 168 -20.08 2.58 3.52
N GLN A 169 -20.90 1.79 2.82
CA GLN A 169 -22.01 1.05 3.43
C GLN A 169 -21.56 -0.21 4.20
N SER A 170 -20.32 -0.67 4.01
CA SER A 170 -19.71 -1.76 4.79
C SER A 170 -18.63 -1.23 5.73
N ASP A 171 -18.37 -1.98 6.79
CA ASP A 171 -17.28 -1.76 7.74
C ASP A 171 -15.94 -2.35 7.25
N GLN A 172 -15.89 -2.76 5.98
CA GLN A 172 -14.72 -3.38 5.41
C GLN A 172 -13.57 -2.36 5.29
N ARG A 173 -12.44 -2.69 5.91
CA ARG A 173 -11.21 -1.89 5.82
C ARG A 173 -10.54 -2.02 4.46
N LEU A 174 -9.68 -1.04 4.17
CA LEU A 174 -8.65 -1.19 3.15
C LEU A 174 -7.67 -2.29 3.57
N GLY A 175 -7.27 -3.13 2.60
CA GLY A 175 -6.29 -4.21 2.79
C GLY A 175 -4.84 -3.74 2.85
N ILE A 176 -4.58 -2.57 3.44
CA ILE A 176 -3.21 -2.07 3.66
C ILE A 176 -2.79 -2.43 5.08
N TYR A 177 -1.64 -3.07 5.24
CA TYR A 177 -1.17 -3.57 6.53
C TYR A 177 0.19 -3.00 6.93
N LEU A 178 0.36 -2.73 8.22
CA LEU A 178 1.63 -2.27 8.79
C LEU A 178 2.53 -3.46 9.15
N THR A 179 3.48 -3.81 8.27
CA THR A 179 4.37 -4.97 8.44
C THR A 179 5.67 -4.82 7.66
N ASN A 180 6.70 -5.56 8.06
CA ASN A 180 7.79 -5.89 7.15
C ASN A 180 7.32 -7.01 6.20
N THR A 181 7.35 -6.76 4.90
CA THR A 181 6.93 -7.75 3.89
C THR A 181 7.82 -8.98 3.88
N LEU A 182 9.10 -8.81 4.19
CA LEU A 182 10.15 -9.83 4.16
C LEU A 182 10.34 -10.58 5.49
N GLU A 183 9.50 -10.33 6.50
CA GLU A 183 9.51 -11.07 7.75
C GLU A 183 8.36 -12.09 7.82
N GLU A 184 8.59 -13.17 8.56
CA GLU A 184 7.54 -14.11 8.95
C GLU A 184 6.63 -13.48 10.03
N ALA A 185 5.43 -14.03 10.23
CA ALA A 185 4.52 -13.61 11.29
C ALA A 185 5.21 -13.65 12.67
N PHE A 186 4.95 -12.64 13.51
CA PHE A 186 5.40 -12.65 14.89
C PHE A 186 4.80 -13.84 15.65
N LYS A 187 5.65 -14.64 16.32
CA LYS A 187 5.17 -15.60 17.32
C LYS A 187 4.71 -14.82 18.55
N LYS A 188 3.48 -15.11 18.99
CA LYS A 188 2.73 -14.43 20.08
C LYS A 188 3.41 -14.42 21.46
N SER A 189 4.65 -14.91 21.61
CA SER A 189 5.17 -15.35 22.91
C SER A 189 5.96 -14.33 23.72
N GLU A 190 6.09 -13.06 23.32
CA GLU A 190 6.73 -12.06 24.17
C GLU A 190 5.98 -10.70 24.13
N LEU A 191 5.54 -10.26 25.32
CA LEU A 191 5.40 -8.85 25.76
C LEU A 191 4.10 -8.03 25.56
N LEU A 192 3.72 -7.41 26.69
CA LEU A 192 3.15 -6.07 27.00
C LEU A 192 1.92 -5.52 26.26
N ALA A 193 1.01 -4.95 27.06
CA ALA A 193 -0.38 -4.63 26.71
C ALA A 193 -0.57 -3.37 25.83
N GLY A 194 -1.51 -3.45 24.88
CA GLY A 194 -2.19 -2.31 24.25
C GLY A 194 -1.71 -1.93 22.85
N PHE A 195 -0.52 -1.33 22.74
CA PHE A 195 0.01 -0.83 21.46
C PHE A 195 0.67 -1.93 20.61
N ASN A 196 1.33 -2.90 21.26
CA ASN A 196 1.96 -4.03 20.58
C ASN A 196 0.93 -4.99 19.96
N GLU A 197 -0.28 -5.06 20.53
CA GLU A 197 -1.35 -5.94 20.05
C GLU A 197 -1.78 -5.56 18.63
N TYR A 198 -1.92 -4.26 18.33
CA TYR A 198 -2.22 -3.77 16.98
C TYR A 198 -1.14 -4.12 15.95
N ILE A 199 0.14 -3.94 16.30
CA ILE A 199 1.25 -4.28 15.39
C ILE A 199 1.28 -5.78 15.11
N VAL A 200 1.03 -6.61 16.13
CA VAL A 200 0.95 -8.06 15.99
C VAL A 200 -0.25 -8.46 15.11
N ASP A 201 -1.41 -7.83 15.30
CA ASP A 201 -2.60 -8.09 14.48
C ASP A 201 -2.39 -7.69 13.01
N GLU A 202 -1.78 -6.54 12.76
CA GLU A 202 -1.40 -6.08 11.41
C GLU A 202 -0.44 -7.08 10.72
N ALA A 203 0.60 -7.52 11.43
CA ALA A 203 1.55 -8.49 10.90
C ALA A 203 0.93 -9.88 10.67
N ASN A 204 0.05 -10.34 11.57
CA ASN A 204 -0.67 -11.62 11.42
C ASN A 204 -1.64 -11.58 10.23
N ALA A 205 -2.38 -10.49 10.08
CA ALA A 205 -3.28 -10.31 8.94
C ALA A 205 -2.48 -10.29 7.62
N ALA A 206 -1.36 -9.57 7.57
CA ALA A 206 -0.48 -9.59 6.40
C ALA A 206 0.08 -10.98 6.11
N ALA A 207 0.39 -11.78 7.14
CA ALA A 207 0.84 -13.16 6.96
C ALA A 207 -0.25 -14.07 6.39
N GLU A 208 -1.51 -13.90 6.78
CA GLU A 208 -2.64 -14.59 6.14
C GLU A 208 -2.73 -14.22 4.65
N ILE A 209 -2.58 -12.93 4.30
CA ILE A 209 -2.58 -12.51 2.90
C ILE A 209 -1.45 -13.19 2.11
N LYS A 210 -0.23 -13.20 2.67
CA LYS A 210 0.95 -13.83 2.04
C LYS A 210 0.79 -15.33 1.81
N LYS A 211 0.09 -16.04 2.70
CA LYS A 211 -0.03 -17.52 2.68
C LYS A 211 -1.26 -18.02 1.93
N GLU A 212 -2.40 -17.35 2.13
CA GLU A 212 -3.71 -17.92 1.79
C GLU A 212 -4.36 -17.27 0.56
N LYS A 213 -4.00 -16.02 0.22
CA LYS A 213 -4.66 -15.33 -0.91
C LYS A 213 -3.97 -15.68 -2.23
N PRO A 214 -4.73 -15.92 -3.31
CA PRO A 214 -4.17 -16.28 -4.61
C PRO A 214 -3.70 -15.03 -5.37
N ILE A 215 -2.66 -14.37 -4.86
CA ILE A 215 -2.09 -13.16 -5.44
C ILE A 215 -1.62 -13.45 -6.88
N MET A 216 -2.19 -12.73 -7.85
CA MET A 216 -1.87 -12.88 -9.27
C MET A 216 -0.99 -11.74 -9.78
N VAL A 217 -1.16 -10.53 -9.22
CA VAL A 217 -0.41 -9.35 -9.60
C VAL A 217 0.35 -8.84 -8.38
N VAL A 218 1.68 -8.76 -8.51
CA VAL A 218 2.55 -8.02 -7.60
C VAL A 218 3.11 -6.83 -8.38
N LEU A 219 2.91 -5.63 -7.86
CA LEU A 219 3.38 -4.38 -8.47
C LEU A 219 3.79 -3.39 -7.38
N GLY A 220 4.61 -2.40 -7.72
CA GLY A 220 5.03 -1.40 -6.75
C GLY A 220 6.39 -0.81 -7.12
N ASN A 221 6.92 0.01 -6.22
CA ASN A 221 8.27 0.53 -6.29
C ASN A 221 9.02 0.10 -5.02
N PRO A 222 9.66 -1.08 -5.01
CA PRO A 222 10.35 -1.57 -3.83
C PRO A 222 11.54 -0.67 -3.45
N PRO A 223 11.92 -0.62 -2.16
CA PRO A 223 13.06 0.18 -1.72
C PRO A 223 14.37 -0.33 -2.35
N TYR A 224 15.24 0.59 -2.75
CA TYR A 224 16.56 0.26 -3.28
C TYR A 224 17.59 0.17 -2.16
N SER A 225 18.18 -1.02 -1.95
CA SER A 225 19.34 -1.22 -1.08
C SER A 225 20.45 -1.94 -1.83
N VAL A 226 21.71 -1.55 -1.57
CA VAL A 226 22.93 -2.18 -2.15
C VAL A 226 23.27 -3.50 -1.44
N SER A 227 22.59 -3.82 -0.35
CA SER A 227 22.72 -5.09 0.36
C SER A 227 21.47 -5.32 1.20
N SER A 228 20.91 -6.53 1.16
CA SER A 228 19.75 -6.85 2.00
C SER A 228 20.09 -6.71 3.48
N LEU A 229 19.24 -5.96 4.19
CA LEU A 229 19.22 -5.90 5.65
C LEU A 229 18.39 -7.04 6.27
N ASN A 230 17.62 -7.77 5.44
CA ASN A 230 16.80 -8.89 5.86
C ASN A 230 17.58 -10.20 5.67
N ARG A 231 18.33 -10.61 6.69
CA ARG A 231 19.13 -11.86 6.72
C ARG A 231 18.63 -12.84 7.78
N GLY A 232 17.33 -13.05 7.80
CA GLY A 232 16.71 -14.03 8.71
C GLY A 232 16.84 -15.45 8.16
N GLU A 233 16.94 -16.44 9.04
CA GLU A 233 17.04 -17.86 8.65
C GLU A 233 15.92 -18.29 7.68
N TRP A 234 14.72 -17.74 7.85
CA TRP A 234 13.59 -17.97 6.95
C TRP A 234 13.86 -17.52 5.52
N ILE A 235 14.32 -16.27 5.32
CA ILE A 235 14.55 -15.74 3.97
C ILE A 235 15.80 -16.35 3.34
N ASP A 236 16.83 -16.63 4.14
CA ASP A 236 18.03 -17.32 3.69
C ASP A 236 17.68 -18.73 3.18
N THR A 237 16.79 -19.46 3.87
CA THR A 237 16.31 -20.78 3.42
C THR A 237 15.54 -20.70 2.10
N LEU A 238 14.68 -19.70 1.93
CA LEU A 238 13.94 -19.48 0.68
C LEU A 238 14.88 -19.14 -0.49
N LEU A 239 15.94 -18.35 -0.23
CA LEU A 239 16.97 -18.02 -1.21
C LEU A 239 17.78 -19.25 -1.59
N ASP A 240 18.09 -20.13 -0.65
CA ASP A 240 18.83 -21.37 -0.91
C ASP A 240 18.05 -22.30 -1.84
N ASP A 241 16.73 -22.44 -1.64
CA ASP A 241 15.86 -23.18 -2.55
C ASP A 241 15.82 -22.54 -3.94
N TYR A 242 15.70 -21.20 -4.01
CA TYR A 242 15.73 -20.47 -5.28
C TYR A 242 17.04 -20.68 -6.04
N LYS A 243 18.18 -20.69 -5.34
CA LYS A 243 19.54 -20.91 -5.89
C LYS A 243 19.77 -22.29 -6.51
N GLN A 244 18.92 -23.28 -6.22
CA GLN A 244 19.09 -24.63 -6.75
C GLN A 244 18.91 -24.66 -8.28
N GLY A 245 19.94 -25.08 -9.01
CA GLY A 245 19.90 -25.20 -10.48
C GLY A 245 20.02 -23.88 -11.24
N LEU A 246 20.31 -22.76 -10.56
CA LEU A 246 20.61 -21.50 -11.25
C LEU A 246 21.98 -21.57 -11.94
N HIS A 247 21.96 -21.54 -13.27
CA HIS A 247 23.14 -21.39 -14.11
C HIS A 247 23.49 -19.90 -14.35
N GLU A 248 23.37 -19.09 -13.30
CA GLU A 248 23.67 -17.66 -13.30
C GLU A 248 25.18 -17.43 -13.27
N LYS A 249 25.68 -16.47 -14.06
CA LYS A 249 27.11 -16.10 -14.06
C LYS A 249 27.48 -15.19 -12.88
N LYS A 250 26.48 -14.67 -12.17
CA LYS A 250 26.66 -13.67 -11.12
C LYS A 250 26.65 -14.32 -9.74
N LEU A 251 27.66 -14.04 -8.94
CA LEU A 251 27.94 -14.68 -7.63
C LEU A 251 27.14 -14.11 -6.46
N ASN A 252 26.43 -12.98 -6.63
CA ASN A 252 25.79 -12.25 -5.53
C ASN A 252 24.28 -12.11 -5.75
N ILE A 253 23.57 -13.24 -5.72
CA ILE A 253 22.10 -13.29 -5.86
C ILE A 253 21.40 -12.82 -4.57
N ASP A 254 22.16 -12.74 -3.47
CA ASP A 254 21.73 -12.23 -2.16
C ASP A 254 21.77 -10.70 -2.06
N ASP A 255 22.15 -10.07 -3.16
CA ASP A 255 22.14 -8.63 -3.33
C ASP A 255 20.81 -8.27 -4.01
N ASP A 256 20.02 -7.41 -3.38
CA ASP A 256 18.74 -6.91 -3.90
C ASP A 256 18.90 -6.17 -5.25
N TYR A 257 20.14 -6.04 -5.74
CA TYR A 257 20.53 -5.41 -6.99
C TYR A 257 20.98 -6.40 -8.08
N ILE A 258 20.06 -6.78 -8.97
CA ILE A 258 20.41 -7.38 -10.26
C ILE A 258 20.75 -6.26 -11.26
N LYS A 259 22.02 -5.83 -11.26
CA LYS A 259 22.64 -5.10 -12.37
C LYS A 259 22.84 -5.98 -13.60
#